data_AF-A2F141-F1
#
_entry.id   AF-A2F141-F1
#
_cell.length_a   1.000
_cell.length_b   1.000
_cell.length_c   1.000
_cell.angle_alpha   90.00
_cell.angle_beta   90.00
_cell.angle_gamma   90.00
#
_symmetry.space_group_name_H-M   'P 1'
#
loop_
_entity.id
_entity.type
_entity.pdbx_description
1 polymer ?
#
loop_
_entity_poly.entity_id
_entity_poly.type
_entity_poly.pdbx_seq_one_letter_code
_entity_poly.pdbx_strand_id
1 'polypeptide(L)'
;MNYLISPNFYSAINLLLQNAQPHNMKYWNDLILNLFAYIIANQEVMELFVKPNYSPLLEQYAKLVVSNIDDQPEQYLQLFSYCNSIQLFNQFYSTNQALLKLIIDFISECITTYTTDSTKTDILFTISNSFEVMSQEIANKFSQMFDDLIVKRFVSISNPETSLSNSIYILANLQAKNVVLTIFNYISKKLPQFIVSEDDQISYLSFRLSTLLLEYTNPRLHEKYSGRVSSDFTNLLRANWFVNTDTTEILEVVRMNVAKSELEEGIVNWDIEELLLSVKKILIDLLDKEEKVFCACIEFVTELAANKDNCVSFYTLSSECENGMYNSIKELCLTVARRIGNRPSTVDQLKQAYSKLSENNYEDDSEGLLFRKIVLIIEFLKELNAISNVKNSFRMSYLE
;
A
#
# COMPACT_ATOMS: atom_id res chain seq x y z
N MET A 1 -47.29 -22.38 -25.06
CA MET A 1 -46.00 -21.71 -24.85
C MET A 1 -45.61 -21.87 -23.39
N ASN A 2 -44.78 -22.87 -23.07
CA ASN A 2 -43.94 -22.92 -21.85
C ASN A 2 -42.89 -24.05 -21.96
N TYR A 3 -42.44 -24.37 -23.19
CA TYR A 3 -41.38 -25.36 -23.40
C TYR A 3 -40.03 -24.90 -22.82
N LEU A 4 -39.85 -23.58 -22.68
CA LEU A 4 -38.65 -22.95 -22.12
C LEU A 4 -38.53 -23.12 -20.59
N ILE A 5 -39.61 -23.48 -19.88
CA ILE A 5 -39.60 -23.71 -18.42
C ILE A 5 -39.58 -25.23 -18.12
N SER A 6 -39.45 -26.08 -19.14
CA SER A 6 -39.43 -27.53 -18.93
C SER A 6 -38.11 -27.97 -18.27
N PRO A 7 -38.14 -28.77 -17.18
CA PRO A 7 -36.93 -29.34 -16.58
C PRO A 7 -36.03 -30.07 -17.59
N ASN A 8 -36.62 -30.66 -18.62
CA ASN A 8 -35.90 -31.37 -19.69
C ASN A 8 -35.06 -30.43 -20.59
N PHE A 9 -35.55 -29.20 -20.80
CA PHE A 9 -34.83 -28.19 -21.57
C PHE A 9 -33.57 -27.74 -20.82
N TYR A 10 -33.71 -27.43 -19.53
CA TYR A 10 -32.58 -27.03 -18.68
C TYR A 10 -31.57 -28.14 -18.46
N SER A 11 -32.02 -29.39 -18.30
CA SER A 11 -31.10 -30.53 -18.25
C SER A 11 -30.29 -30.69 -19.53
N ALA A 12 -30.92 -30.46 -20.69
CA ALA A 12 -30.23 -30.53 -21.98
C ALA A 12 -29.19 -29.41 -22.13
N ILE A 13 -29.50 -28.19 -21.68
CA ILE A 13 -28.53 -27.08 -21.69
C ILE A 13 -27.37 -27.36 -20.73
N ASN A 14 -27.64 -27.80 -19.50
CA ASN A 14 -26.57 -28.14 -18.55
C ASN A 14 -25.65 -29.24 -19.11
N LEU A 15 -26.22 -30.26 -19.74
CA LEU A 15 -25.45 -31.33 -20.39
C LEU A 15 -24.62 -30.82 -21.58
N LEU A 16 -25.14 -29.86 -22.34
CA LEU A 16 -24.39 -29.16 -23.39
C LEU A 16 -23.21 -28.39 -22.78
N LEU A 17 -23.44 -27.57 -21.76
CA LEU A 17 -22.42 -26.75 -21.09
C LEU A 17 -21.28 -27.58 -20.48
N GLN A 18 -21.59 -28.78 -19.98
CA GLN A 18 -20.59 -29.70 -19.45
C GLN A 18 -19.69 -30.31 -20.52
N ASN A 19 -20.27 -30.73 -21.63
CA ASN A 19 -19.60 -31.54 -22.64
C ASN A 19 -19.18 -30.73 -23.87
N ALA A 20 -19.30 -29.41 -23.79
CA ALA A 20 -19.08 -28.53 -24.94
C ALA A 20 -17.64 -28.60 -25.45
N GLN A 21 -17.51 -28.79 -26.75
CA GLN A 21 -16.30 -28.54 -27.54
C GLN A 21 -16.65 -27.55 -28.65
N PRO A 22 -16.77 -26.25 -28.32
CA PRO A 22 -17.29 -25.26 -29.27
C PRO A 22 -16.35 -25.10 -30.47
N HIS A 23 -16.90 -25.22 -31.68
CA HIS A 23 -16.17 -24.96 -32.92
C HIS A 23 -15.97 -23.46 -33.20
N ASN A 24 -16.81 -22.60 -32.61
CA ASN A 24 -16.67 -21.15 -32.70
C ASN A 24 -16.74 -20.54 -31.29
N MET A 25 -15.58 -20.07 -30.81
CA MET A 25 -15.45 -19.51 -29.46
C MET A 25 -16.25 -18.22 -29.29
N LYS A 26 -16.41 -17.39 -30.33
CA LYS A 26 -17.17 -16.14 -30.24
C LYS A 26 -18.64 -16.42 -29.91
N TYR A 27 -19.30 -17.29 -30.69
CA TYR A 27 -20.70 -17.64 -30.43
C TYR A 27 -20.89 -18.42 -29.13
N TRP A 28 -19.89 -19.21 -28.74
CA TRP A 28 -19.90 -19.86 -27.43
C TRP A 28 -19.90 -18.85 -26.30
N ASN A 29 -18.99 -17.88 -26.34
CA ASN A 29 -18.88 -16.82 -25.35
C ASN A 29 -20.17 -15.99 -25.30
N ASP A 30 -20.72 -15.60 -26.46
CA ASP A 30 -22.00 -14.90 -26.55
C ASP A 30 -23.14 -15.71 -25.92
N LEU A 31 -23.18 -17.03 -26.13
CA LEU A 31 -24.18 -17.90 -25.51
C LEU A 31 -24.04 -17.91 -23.97
N ILE A 32 -22.82 -18.05 -23.46
CA ILE A 32 -22.56 -18.06 -22.01
C ILE A 32 -23.00 -16.73 -21.38
N LEU A 33 -22.62 -15.59 -21.97
CA LEU A 33 -23.01 -14.26 -21.49
C LEU A 33 -24.52 -14.07 -21.51
N ASN A 34 -25.20 -14.47 -22.59
CA ASN A 34 -26.65 -14.34 -22.71
C ASN A 34 -27.40 -15.25 -21.73
N LEU A 35 -26.94 -16.49 -21.54
CA LEU A 35 -27.51 -17.40 -20.54
C LEU A 35 -27.33 -16.85 -19.12
N PHE A 36 -26.15 -16.32 -18.81
CA PHE A 36 -25.87 -15.70 -17.53
C PHE A 36 -26.77 -14.49 -17.29
N ALA A 37 -26.85 -13.55 -18.24
CA ALA A 37 -27.74 -12.39 -18.15
C ALA A 37 -29.22 -12.79 -17.98
N TYR A 38 -29.65 -13.84 -18.68
CA TYR A 38 -31.01 -14.36 -18.57
C TYR A 38 -31.32 -14.89 -17.16
N ILE A 39 -30.41 -15.67 -16.54
CA ILE A 39 -30.65 -16.20 -15.19
C ILE A 39 -30.60 -15.10 -14.11
N ILE A 40 -29.79 -14.06 -14.30
CA ILE A 40 -29.76 -12.90 -13.41
C ILE A 40 -31.10 -12.17 -13.46
N ALA A 41 -31.66 -11.97 -14.66
CA ALA A 41 -32.94 -11.30 -14.85
C ALA A 41 -34.15 -12.15 -14.41
N ASN A 42 -34.02 -13.48 -14.38
CA ASN A 42 -35.10 -14.42 -14.10
C ASN A 42 -34.70 -15.37 -12.96
N GLN A 43 -34.67 -14.85 -11.72
CA GLN A 43 -34.21 -15.61 -10.55
C GLN A 43 -35.03 -16.90 -10.28
N GLU A 44 -36.30 -16.94 -10.70
CA GLU A 44 -37.19 -18.10 -10.52
C GLU A 44 -36.67 -19.38 -11.19
N VAL A 45 -35.88 -19.27 -12.26
CA VAL A 45 -35.33 -20.42 -13.00
C VAL A 45 -33.87 -20.70 -12.64
N MET A 46 -33.28 -19.92 -11.73
CA MET A 46 -31.86 -20.01 -11.39
C MET A 46 -31.48 -21.36 -10.79
N GLU A 47 -32.33 -21.92 -9.92
CA GLU A 47 -32.11 -23.24 -9.30
C GLU A 47 -32.02 -24.39 -10.32
N LEU A 48 -32.51 -24.18 -11.54
CA LEU A 48 -32.42 -25.15 -12.63
C LEU A 48 -31.03 -25.17 -13.27
N PHE A 49 -30.26 -24.09 -13.15
CA PHE A 49 -28.89 -23.95 -13.67
C PHE A 49 -27.82 -24.01 -12.58
N VAL A 50 -28.13 -23.50 -11.39
CA VAL A 50 -27.16 -23.30 -10.31
C VAL A 50 -27.56 -24.12 -9.11
N LYS A 51 -26.69 -25.06 -8.73
CA LYS A 51 -26.77 -25.79 -7.47
C LYS A 51 -25.50 -25.53 -6.66
N PRO A 52 -25.54 -25.65 -5.32
CA PRO A 52 -24.40 -25.34 -4.45
C PRO A 52 -23.09 -26.04 -4.83
N ASN A 53 -23.16 -27.27 -5.34
CA ASN A 53 -21.96 -28.06 -5.65
C ASN A 53 -21.77 -28.29 -7.15
N TYR A 54 -22.62 -27.67 -7.98
CA TYR A 54 -22.72 -28.02 -9.40
C TYR A 54 -23.41 -26.93 -10.21
N SER A 55 -22.67 -26.31 -11.13
CA SER A 55 -23.22 -25.35 -12.07
C SER A 55 -22.32 -25.24 -13.30
N PRO A 56 -22.61 -26.00 -14.37
CA PRO A 56 -21.86 -25.91 -15.62
C PRO A 56 -21.85 -24.49 -16.19
N LEU A 57 -22.95 -23.76 -16.03
CA LEU A 57 -23.05 -22.37 -16.50
C LEU A 57 -22.07 -21.46 -15.75
N LEU A 58 -22.03 -21.53 -14.42
CA LEU A 58 -21.12 -20.69 -13.63
C LEU A 58 -19.65 -21.10 -13.82
N GLU A 59 -19.36 -22.38 -14.06
CA GLU A 59 -18.01 -22.83 -14.41
C GLU A 59 -17.56 -22.27 -15.76
N GLN A 60 -18.41 -22.33 -16.78
CA GLN A 60 -18.09 -21.77 -18.10
C GLN A 60 -18.01 -20.24 -18.06
N TYR A 61 -18.88 -19.58 -17.30
CA TYR A 61 -18.83 -18.14 -17.08
C TYR A 61 -17.53 -17.73 -16.38
N ALA A 62 -17.13 -18.42 -15.32
CA ALA A 62 -15.86 -18.15 -14.63
C ALA A 62 -14.64 -18.31 -15.55
N LYS A 63 -14.62 -19.38 -16.38
CA LYS A 63 -13.56 -19.55 -17.39
C LYS A 63 -13.53 -18.41 -18.40
N LEU A 64 -14.71 -17.96 -18.84
CA LEU A 64 -14.84 -16.86 -19.79
C LEU A 64 -14.27 -15.56 -19.21
N VAL A 65 -14.67 -15.21 -17.98
CA VAL A 65 -14.17 -14.02 -17.27
C VAL A 65 -12.65 -14.06 -17.16
N VAL A 66 -12.08 -15.20 -16.79
CA VAL A 66 -10.63 -15.36 -16.67
C VAL A 66 -9.94 -15.26 -18.03
N SER A 67 -10.52 -15.84 -19.09
CA SER A 67 -9.92 -15.83 -20.44
C SER A 67 -9.94 -14.47 -21.13
N ASN A 68 -10.81 -13.56 -20.70
CA ASN A 68 -10.94 -12.20 -21.25
C ASN A 68 -10.56 -11.12 -20.23
N ILE A 69 -9.79 -11.49 -19.20
CA ILE A 69 -9.43 -10.58 -18.11
C ILE A 69 -8.72 -9.33 -18.60
N ASP A 70 -7.87 -9.47 -19.61
CA ASP A 70 -7.11 -8.38 -20.23
C ASP A 70 -8.01 -7.37 -20.95
N ASP A 71 -9.17 -7.81 -21.46
CA ASP A 71 -10.08 -6.96 -22.23
C ASP A 71 -11.20 -6.36 -21.36
N GLN A 72 -11.62 -7.05 -20.30
CA GLN A 72 -12.81 -6.70 -19.51
C GLN A 72 -12.67 -7.03 -18.00
N PRO A 73 -11.72 -6.40 -17.28
CA PRO A 73 -11.45 -6.69 -15.87
C PRO A 73 -12.67 -6.44 -14.95
N GLU A 74 -13.53 -5.47 -15.30
CA GLU A 74 -14.78 -5.12 -14.59
C GLU A 74 -15.75 -6.31 -14.40
N GLN A 75 -15.60 -7.38 -15.19
CA GLN A 75 -16.40 -8.59 -15.03
C GLN A 75 -16.17 -9.27 -13.66
N TYR A 76 -15.00 -9.10 -13.03
CA TYR A 76 -14.75 -9.59 -11.67
C TYR A 76 -15.62 -8.87 -10.65
N LEU A 77 -15.68 -7.54 -10.72
CA LEU A 77 -16.51 -6.72 -9.83
C LEU A 77 -17.97 -7.15 -9.91
N GLN A 78 -18.48 -7.30 -11.14
CA GLN A 78 -19.85 -7.76 -11.37
C GLN A 78 -20.08 -9.17 -10.80
N LEU A 79 -19.18 -10.12 -11.08
CA LEU A 79 -19.30 -11.49 -10.60
C LEU A 79 -19.34 -11.56 -9.08
N PHE A 80 -18.44 -10.87 -8.39
CA PHE A 80 -18.40 -10.87 -6.93
C PHE A 80 -19.57 -10.10 -6.30
N SER A 81 -20.05 -9.04 -6.95
CA SER A 81 -21.29 -8.36 -6.55
C SER A 81 -22.52 -9.30 -6.65
N TYR A 82 -22.59 -10.14 -7.69
CA TYR A 82 -23.63 -11.18 -7.79
C TYR A 82 -23.48 -12.22 -6.68
N CYS A 83 -22.27 -12.65 -6.34
CA CYS A 83 -22.05 -13.56 -5.22
C CYS A 83 -22.49 -12.98 -3.87
N ASN A 84 -22.49 -11.66 -3.71
CA ASN A 84 -22.98 -11.01 -2.50
C ASN A 84 -24.51 -10.90 -2.46
N SER A 85 -25.13 -10.62 -3.62
CA SER A 85 -26.58 -10.40 -3.72
C SER A 85 -27.41 -11.67 -3.99
N ILE A 86 -26.80 -12.73 -4.51
CA ILE A 86 -27.48 -13.95 -4.96
C ILE A 86 -26.95 -15.16 -4.17
N GLN A 87 -27.79 -15.70 -3.29
CA GLN A 87 -27.40 -16.78 -2.35
C GLN A 87 -26.87 -18.05 -3.05
N LEU A 88 -27.47 -18.46 -4.17
CA LEU A 88 -27.03 -19.65 -4.91
C LEU A 88 -25.62 -19.48 -5.50
N PHE A 89 -25.28 -18.28 -5.96
CA PHE A 89 -23.95 -17.98 -6.48
C PHE A 89 -22.94 -17.97 -5.35
N ASN A 90 -23.29 -17.37 -4.22
CA ASN A 90 -22.49 -17.42 -3.00
C ASN A 90 -22.16 -18.86 -2.61
N GLN A 91 -23.18 -19.71 -2.48
CA GLN A 91 -23.02 -21.12 -2.12
C GLN A 91 -22.14 -21.88 -3.13
N PHE A 92 -22.34 -21.63 -4.42
CA PHE A 92 -21.55 -22.25 -5.48
C PHE A 92 -20.06 -21.87 -5.39
N TYR A 93 -19.72 -20.58 -5.43
CA TYR A 93 -18.32 -20.13 -5.41
C TYR A 93 -17.64 -20.32 -4.05
N SER A 94 -18.43 -20.35 -2.98
CA SER A 94 -17.97 -20.79 -1.68
C SER A 94 -17.53 -22.27 -1.70
N THR A 95 -18.22 -23.13 -2.41
CA THR A 95 -17.88 -24.57 -2.47
C THR A 95 -16.83 -24.86 -3.54
N ASN A 96 -16.98 -24.26 -4.72
CA ASN A 96 -16.10 -24.41 -5.86
C ASN A 96 -15.10 -23.24 -5.94
N GLN A 97 -13.90 -23.49 -5.41
CA GLN A 97 -12.83 -22.49 -5.28
C GLN A 97 -12.03 -22.27 -6.57
N ALA A 98 -12.44 -22.82 -7.72
CA ALA A 98 -11.66 -22.73 -8.96
C ALA A 98 -11.43 -21.28 -9.41
N LEU A 99 -12.45 -20.41 -9.29
CA LEU A 99 -12.33 -18.99 -9.61
C LEU A 99 -11.30 -18.29 -8.70
N LEU A 100 -11.41 -18.49 -7.39
CA LEU A 100 -10.48 -17.91 -6.41
C LEU A 100 -9.04 -18.38 -6.68
N LYS A 101 -8.88 -19.66 -7.05
CA LYS A 101 -7.57 -20.21 -7.41
C LYS A 101 -6.97 -19.51 -8.64
N LEU A 102 -7.76 -19.31 -9.70
CA LEU A 102 -7.29 -18.63 -10.91
C LEU A 102 -6.86 -17.18 -10.61
N ILE A 103 -7.60 -16.48 -9.74
CA ILE A 103 -7.23 -15.13 -9.29
C ILE A 103 -5.91 -15.16 -8.51
N ILE A 104 -5.74 -16.11 -7.59
CA ILE A 104 -4.49 -16.27 -6.82
C ILE A 104 -3.31 -16.64 -7.74
N ASP A 105 -3.52 -17.50 -8.72
CA ASP A 105 -2.49 -17.89 -9.69
C ASP A 105 -2.05 -16.68 -10.52
N PHE A 106 -2.99 -15.83 -10.96
CA PHE A 106 -2.69 -14.56 -11.64
C PHE A 106 -1.90 -13.59 -10.77
N ILE A 107 -2.31 -13.38 -9.51
CA ILE A 107 -1.59 -12.54 -8.56
C ILE A 107 -0.16 -13.07 -8.35
N SER A 108 -0.02 -14.39 -8.19
CA SER A 108 1.28 -15.06 -8.03
C SER A 108 2.18 -14.85 -9.25
N GLU A 109 1.65 -14.91 -10.47
CA GLU A 109 2.39 -14.60 -11.69
C GLU A 109 2.88 -13.15 -11.69
N CYS A 110 2.00 -12.20 -11.33
CA CYS A 110 2.35 -10.78 -11.27
C CYS A 110 3.46 -10.49 -10.25
N ILE A 111 3.40 -11.10 -9.07
CA ILE A 111 4.45 -10.98 -8.04
C ILE A 111 5.77 -11.58 -8.53
N THR A 112 5.72 -12.78 -9.13
CA THR A 112 6.92 -13.48 -9.61
C THR A 112 7.64 -12.70 -10.71
N THR A 113 6.88 -12.00 -11.55
CA THR A 113 7.40 -11.23 -12.68
C THR A 113 7.67 -9.77 -12.34
N TYR A 114 7.27 -9.29 -11.16
CA TYR A 114 7.23 -7.86 -10.80
C TYR A 114 6.65 -7.02 -11.94
N THR A 115 5.50 -7.44 -12.48
CA THR A 115 4.97 -6.81 -13.69
C THR A 115 4.72 -5.32 -13.47
N THR A 116 5.18 -4.52 -14.44
CA THR A 116 4.92 -3.08 -14.56
C THR A 116 4.01 -2.78 -15.75
N ASP A 117 3.39 -3.81 -16.33
CA ASP A 117 2.43 -3.68 -17.41
C ASP A 117 1.17 -3.01 -16.88
N SER A 118 0.77 -1.88 -17.50
CA SER A 118 -0.37 -1.10 -17.05
C SER A 118 -1.67 -1.89 -17.04
N THR A 119 -1.87 -2.77 -18.03
CA THR A 119 -3.08 -3.61 -18.12
C THR A 119 -3.15 -4.58 -16.96
N LYS A 120 -2.04 -5.27 -16.64
CA LYS A 120 -1.99 -6.17 -15.49
C LYS A 120 -2.16 -5.41 -14.16
N THR A 121 -1.61 -4.22 -14.03
CA THR A 121 -1.83 -3.37 -12.85
C THR A 121 -3.31 -2.96 -12.71
N ASP A 122 -3.97 -2.57 -13.79
CA ASP A 122 -5.40 -2.24 -13.79
C ASP A 122 -6.27 -3.45 -13.41
N ILE A 123 -5.89 -4.64 -13.87
CA ILE A 123 -6.53 -5.90 -13.46
C ILE A 123 -6.35 -6.14 -11.95
N LEU A 124 -5.14 -6.00 -11.41
CA LEU A 124 -4.88 -6.17 -9.97
C LEU A 124 -5.72 -5.20 -9.14
N PHE A 125 -5.81 -3.95 -9.58
CA PHE A 125 -6.66 -2.94 -8.96
C PHE A 125 -8.15 -3.34 -9.00
N THR A 126 -8.63 -3.83 -10.15
CA THR A 126 -10.02 -4.28 -10.29
C THR A 126 -10.32 -5.50 -9.42
N ILE A 127 -9.39 -6.46 -9.36
CA ILE A 127 -9.47 -7.62 -8.46
C ILE A 127 -9.52 -7.15 -7.00
N SER A 128 -8.68 -6.17 -6.64
CA SER A 128 -8.66 -5.57 -5.31
C SER A 128 -10.03 -5.00 -4.93
N ASN A 129 -10.62 -4.16 -5.78
CA ASN A 129 -11.95 -3.58 -5.55
C ASN A 129 -13.04 -4.66 -5.48
N SER A 130 -12.86 -5.75 -6.22
CA SER A 130 -13.80 -6.88 -6.20
C SER A 130 -13.86 -7.59 -4.85
N PHE A 131 -12.78 -7.56 -4.07
CA PHE A 131 -12.76 -8.11 -2.71
C PHE A 131 -13.58 -7.29 -1.71
N GLU A 132 -13.92 -6.04 -2.02
CA GLU A 132 -14.73 -5.20 -1.14
C GLU A 132 -16.22 -5.48 -1.28
N VAL A 133 -16.66 -5.91 -2.46
CA VAL A 133 -18.08 -6.14 -2.78
C VAL A 133 -18.52 -7.59 -2.62
N MET A 134 -17.59 -8.51 -2.33
CA MET A 134 -17.90 -9.94 -2.17
C MET A 134 -18.53 -10.28 -0.81
N SER A 135 -19.19 -11.44 -0.75
CA SER A 135 -19.74 -11.95 0.50
C SER A 135 -18.63 -12.30 1.52
N GLN A 136 -18.95 -12.20 2.81
CA GLN A 136 -17.99 -12.53 3.89
C GLN A 136 -17.46 -13.96 3.81
N GLU A 137 -18.28 -14.92 3.36
CA GLU A 137 -17.86 -16.33 3.24
C GLU A 137 -16.76 -16.50 2.18
N ILE A 138 -16.95 -15.86 1.02
CA ILE A 138 -15.96 -15.88 -0.07
C ILE A 138 -14.71 -15.09 0.34
N ALA A 139 -14.88 -13.95 1.01
CA ALA A 139 -13.77 -13.15 1.54
C ALA A 139 -12.88 -13.94 2.51
N ASN A 140 -13.48 -14.74 3.39
CA ASN A 140 -12.74 -15.61 4.32
C ASN A 140 -11.97 -16.70 3.56
N LYS A 141 -12.59 -17.34 2.56
CA LYS A 141 -11.94 -18.37 1.73
C LYS A 141 -10.80 -17.80 0.90
N PHE A 142 -10.99 -16.63 0.30
CA PHE A 142 -9.94 -15.91 -0.39
C PHE A 142 -8.78 -15.59 0.55
N SER A 143 -9.06 -14.99 1.71
CA SER A 143 -8.03 -14.67 2.72
C SER A 143 -7.20 -15.89 3.11
N GLN A 144 -7.84 -17.05 3.31
CA GLN A 144 -7.15 -18.29 3.62
C GLN A 144 -6.25 -18.76 2.47
N MET A 145 -6.76 -18.76 1.23
CA MET A 145 -5.96 -19.13 0.06
C MET A 145 -4.81 -18.15 -0.18
N PHE A 146 -5.04 -16.86 0.04
CA PHE A 146 -4.03 -15.81 -0.08
C PHE A 146 -2.93 -16.00 0.98
N ASP A 147 -3.28 -16.29 2.23
CA ASP A 147 -2.28 -16.62 3.27
C ASP A 147 -1.43 -17.83 2.86
N ASP A 148 -2.07 -18.91 2.43
CA ASP A 148 -1.39 -20.17 2.11
C ASP A 148 -0.52 -20.11 0.85
N LEU A 149 -1.00 -19.44 -0.20
CA LEU A 149 -0.39 -19.48 -1.52
C LEU A 149 0.41 -18.22 -1.84
N ILE A 150 0.08 -17.08 -1.24
CA ILE A 150 0.80 -15.82 -1.44
C ILE A 150 1.69 -15.51 -0.23
N VAL A 151 1.10 -15.31 0.95
CA VAL A 151 1.87 -14.80 2.10
C VAL A 151 2.92 -15.80 2.55
N LYS A 152 2.58 -17.07 2.78
CA LYS A 152 3.56 -18.08 3.21
C LYS A 152 4.70 -18.29 2.21
N ARG A 153 4.45 -18.08 0.92
CA ARG A 153 5.40 -18.39 -0.17
C ARG A 153 6.26 -17.21 -0.60
N PHE A 154 5.70 -16.01 -0.68
CA PHE A 154 6.39 -14.83 -1.22
C PHE A 154 6.79 -13.84 -0.13
N VAL A 155 6.00 -13.76 0.94
CA VAL A 155 6.22 -12.78 2.01
C VAL A 155 6.95 -13.44 3.17
N SER A 156 6.58 -14.66 3.56
CA SER A 156 7.18 -15.38 4.68
C SER A 156 8.42 -16.19 4.34
N ILE A 157 9.30 -15.60 3.55
CA ILE A 157 10.57 -16.20 3.14
C ILE A 157 11.72 -15.79 4.04
N SER A 158 12.78 -16.60 4.07
CA SER A 158 13.95 -16.37 4.91
C SER A 158 14.77 -15.15 4.47
N ASN A 159 14.77 -14.84 3.18
CA ASN A 159 15.46 -13.67 2.63
C ASN A 159 14.64 -12.39 2.93
N PRO A 160 15.14 -11.46 3.77
CA PRO A 160 14.40 -10.25 4.12
C PRO A 160 14.21 -9.30 2.94
N GLU A 161 15.20 -9.15 2.07
CA GLU A 161 15.13 -8.25 0.91
C GLU A 161 13.99 -8.67 -0.04
N THR A 162 13.92 -9.95 -0.37
CA THR A 162 12.85 -10.48 -1.23
C THR A 162 11.49 -10.44 -0.53
N SER A 163 11.45 -10.73 0.78
CA SER A 163 10.23 -10.66 1.59
C SER A 163 9.64 -9.24 1.59
N LEU A 164 10.49 -8.23 1.84
CA LEU A 164 10.12 -6.83 1.85
C LEU A 164 9.70 -6.35 0.45
N SER A 165 10.48 -6.69 -0.58
CA SER A 165 10.18 -6.29 -1.98
C SER A 165 8.84 -6.84 -2.46
N ASN A 166 8.57 -8.13 -2.24
CA ASN A 166 7.29 -8.73 -2.57
C ASN A 166 6.14 -8.07 -1.82
N SER A 167 6.34 -7.70 -0.56
CA SER A 167 5.31 -7.09 0.26
C SER A 167 4.99 -5.67 -0.15
N ILE A 168 6.02 -4.88 -0.50
CA ILE A 168 5.85 -3.56 -1.10
C ILE A 168 5.08 -3.70 -2.42
N TYR A 169 5.47 -4.64 -3.29
CA TYR A 169 4.80 -4.86 -4.56
C TYR A 169 3.32 -5.22 -4.37
N ILE A 170 3.02 -6.17 -3.48
CA ILE A 170 1.65 -6.57 -3.16
C ILE A 170 0.85 -5.37 -2.67
N LEU A 171 1.33 -4.66 -1.66
CA LEU A 171 0.61 -3.53 -1.07
C LEU A 171 0.48 -2.34 -2.02
N ALA A 172 1.40 -2.16 -2.96
CA ALA A 172 1.29 -1.10 -3.98
C ALA A 172 0.21 -1.40 -5.03
N ASN A 173 -0.09 -2.68 -5.30
CA ASN A 173 -1.01 -3.10 -6.37
C ASN A 173 -2.34 -3.69 -5.87
N LEU A 174 -2.41 -4.16 -4.62
CA LEU A 174 -3.58 -4.78 -4.01
C LEU A 174 -3.92 -4.07 -2.71
N GLN A 175 -5.03 -3.34 -2.73
CA GLN A 175 -5.48 -2.45 -1.66
C GLN A 175 -6.58 -3.05 -0.77
N ALA A 176 -7.09 -4.22 -1.14
CA ALA A 176 -8.16 -4.88 -0.41
C ALA A 176 -7.81 -5.08 1.06
N LYS A 177 -8.72 -4.68 1.96
CA LYS A 177 -8.58 -4.79 3.42
C LYS A 177 -8.02 -6.12 3.91
N ASN A 178 -8.53 -7.23 3.37
CA ASN A 178 -8.11 -8.58 3.78
C ASN A 178 -6.67 -8.90 3.36
N VAL A 179 -6.22 -8.38 2.21
CA VAL A 179 -4.83 -8.51 1.73
C VAL A 179 -3.91 -7.71 2.64
N VAL A 180 -4.21 -6.43 2.84
CA VAL A 180 -3.44 -5.52 3.71
C VAL A 180 -3.29 -6.09 5.11
N LEU A 181 -4.38 -6.54 5.74
CA LEU A 181 -4.36 -7.11 7.09
C LEU A 181 -3.43 -8.33 7.19
N THR A 182 -3.44 -9.20 6.19
CA THR A 182 -2.63 -10.42 6.19
C THR A 182 -1.14 -10.10 6.09
N ILE A 183 -0.77 -9.19 5.18
CA ILE A 183 0.61 -8.72 5.04
C ILE A 183 1.07 -7.98 6.31
N PHE A 184 0.23 -7.07 6.83
CA PHE A 184 0.51 -6.30 8.04
C PHE A 184 0.79 -7.21 9.23
N ASN A 185 -0.06 -8.21 9.49
CA ASN A 185 0.08 -9.13 10.62
C ASN A 185 1.40 -9.92 10.59
N TYR A 186 1.92 -10.19 9.40
CA TYR A 186 3.19 -10.89 9.23
C TYR A 186 4.39 -9.96 9.42
N ILE A 187 4.38 -8.81 8.75
CA ILE A 187 5.57 -7.95 8.63
C ILE A 187 5.74 -6.99 9.78
N SER A 188 4.66 -6.43 10.34
CA SER A 188 4.73 -5.41 11.39
C SER A 188 5.65 -5.79 12.54
N LYS A 189 5.60 -7.05 12.97
CA LYS A 189 6.44 -7.61 14.06
C LYS A 189 7.93 -7.71 13.72
N LYS A 190 8.29 -7.71 12.44
CA LYS A 190 9.67 -7.85 11.96
C LYS A 190 10.30 -6.51 11.59
N LEU A 191 9.49 -5.50 11.22
CA LEU A 191 9.97 -4.19 10.82
C LEU A 191 10.93 -3.53 11.82
N PRO A 192 10.69 -3.57 13.16
CA PRO A 192 11.62 -2.98 14.11
C PRO A 192 13.05 -3.54 13.99
N GLN A 193 13.18 -4.84 13.67
CA GLN A 193 14.47 -5.51 13.48
C GLN A 193 15.08 -5.17 12.12
N PHE A 194 14.27 -5.11 11.07
CA PHE A 194 14.77 -4.85 9.71
C PHE A 194 15.17 -3.38 9.49
N ILE A 195 14.52 -2.42 10.15
CA ILE A 195 14.88 -0.99 10.10
C ILE A 195 16.30 -0.74 10.59
N VAL A 196 16.75 -1.48 11.60
CA VAL A 196 18.08 -1.33 12.20
C VAL A 196 19.11 -2.27 11.59
N SER A 197 18.83 -2.83 10.41
CA SER A 197 19.74 -3.71 9.71
C SER A 197 21.05 -2.99 9.36
N GLU A 198 22.15 -3.73 9.38
CA GLU A 198 23.43 -3.27 8.83
C GLU A 198 23.40 -3.17 7.30
N ASP A 199 22.51 -3.95 6.67
CA ASP A 199 22.25 -3.87 5.24
C ASP A 199 21.33 -2.67 4.93
N ASP A 200 21.87 -1.67 4.25
CA ASP A 200 21.16 -0.45 3.87
C ASP A 200 20.04 -0.72 2.85
N GLN A 201 20.11 -1.80 2.06
CA GLN A 201 19.01 -2.21 1.19
C GLN A 201 17.81 -2.72 2.00
N ILE A 202 18.06 -3.58 3.00
CA ILE A 202 17.02 -4.06 3.91
C ILE A 202 16.41 -2.89 4.69
N SER A 203 17.25 -1.99 5.20
CA SER A 203 16.79 -0.80 5.94
C SER A 203 15.93 0.11 5.06
N TYR A 204 16.38 0.39 3.84
CA TYR A 204 15.63 1.17 2.84
C TYR A 204 14.24 0.57 2.56
N LEU A 205 14.20 -0.72 2.20
CA LEU A 205 12.94 -1.40 1.91
C LEU A 205 12.01 -1.43 3.14
N SER A 206 12.58 -1.55 4.35
CA SER A 206 11.81 -1.53 5.59
C SER A 206 11.16 -0.17 5.85
N PHE A 207 11.87 0.94 5.61
CA PHE A 207 11.29 2.28 5.71
C PHE A 207 10.20 2.51 4.65
N ARG A 208 10.43 2.09 3.41
CA ARG A 208 9.43 2.18 2.33
C ARG A 208 8.16 1.40 2.67
N LEU A 209 8.32 0.16 3.14
CA LEU A 209 7.19 -0.67 3.55
C LEU A 209 6.47 -0.11 4.79
N SER A 210 7.21 0.44 5.76
CA SER A 210 6.61 1.08 6.94
C SER A 210 5.78 2.30 6.56
N THR A 211 6.28 3.13 5.64
CA THR A 211 5.56 4.30 5.11
C THR A 211 4.28 3.87 4.42
N LEU A 212 4.36 2.88 3.53
CA LEU A 212 3.20 2.32 2.85
C LEU A 212 2.17 1.73 3.83
N LEU A 213 2.61 1.08 4.91
CA LEU A 213 1.70 0.61 5.95
C LEU A 213 1.04 1.75 6.72
N LEU A 214 1.72 2.89 6.93
CA LEU A 214 1.10 4.06 7.57
C LEU A 214 -0.07 4.62 6.75
N GLU A 215 0.00 4.53 5.43
CA GLU A 215 -1.09 4.96 4.54
C GLU A 215 -2.32 4.05 4.69
N TYR A 216 -2.11 2.74 4.89
CA TYR A 216 -3.20 1.77 5.01
C TYR A 216 -3.73 1.55 6.43
N THR A 217 -3.02 2.04 7.45
CA THR A 217 -3.30 1.71 8.86
C THR A 217 -3.37 2.94 9.75
N ASN A 218 -3.96 2.79 10.93
CA ASN A 218 -4.01 3.84 11.93
C ASN A 218 -3.11 3.45 13.12
N PRO A 219 -1.84 3.89 13.14
CA PRO A 219 -0.94 3.63 14.25
C PRO A 219 -1.45 4.33 15.52
N ARG A 220 -1.25 3.68 16.66
CA ARG A 220 -1.61 4.20 17.98
C ARG A 220 -0.42 4.09 18.92
N LEU A 221 -0.45 4.92 19.96
CA LEU A 221 0.42 4.82 21.11
C LEU A 221 -0.42 4.51 22.35
N HIS A 222 0.16 3.74 23.27
CA HIS A 222 -0.50 3.36 24.52
C HIS A 222 -0.85 4.57 25.41
N GLU A 223 -0.01 5.60 25.38
CA GLU A 223 -0.22 6.84 26.13
C GLU A 223 -0.89 7.91 25.28
N LYS A 224 -1.99 8.47 25.80
CA LYS A 224 -2.63 9.64 25.19
C LYS A 224 -1.89 10.90 25.60
N TYR A 225 -1.24 11.52 24.63
CA TYR A 225 -0.60 12.82 24.82
C TYR A 225 -1.51 13.96 24.35
N SER A 226 -1.62 15.01 25.18
CA SER A 226 -2.44 16.19 24.91
C SER A 226 -1.68 17.49 25.20
N GLY A 227 -0.48 17.63 24.64
CA GLY A 227 0.31 18.87 24.71
C GLY A 227 0.41 19.57 23.35
N ARG A 228 0.83 20.84 23.32
CA ARG A 228 1.08 21.55 22.06
C ARG A 228 2.29 20.91 21.35
N VAL A 229 2.23 20.84 20.02
CA VAL A 229 3.40 20.37 19.23
C VAL A 229 4.35 21.54 18.98
N SER A 230 5.65 21.28 18.88
CA SER A 230 6.65 22.34 18.71
C SER A 230 6.60 22.92 17.30
N SER A 231 6.55 24.25 17.19
CA SER A 231 6.70 24.98 15.92
C SER A 231 8.15 25.34 15.61
N ASP A 232 9.10 24.99 16.49
CA ASP A 232 10.44 25.57 16.47
C ASP A 232 11.45 24.73 15.68
N PHE A 233 10.99 23.82 14.83
CA PHE A 233 11.86 22.96 14.00
C PHE A 233 12.84 23.78 13.14
N THR A 234 12.41 24.93 12.63
CA THR A 234 13.28 25.83 11.85
C THR A 234 14.42 26.42 12.68
N ASN A 235 14.31 26.45 14.02
CA ASN A 235 15.35 26.94 14.93
C ASN A 235 16.45 25.91 15.19
N LEU A 236 16.29 24.65 14.75
CA LEU A 236 17.29 23.59 14.92
C LEU A 236 18.52 23.77 14.03
N LEU A 237 18.40 24.55 12.96
CA LEU A 237 19.49 24.95 12.06
C LEU A 237 19.61 26.47 11.98
N ARG A 238 20.71 26.96 11.41
CA ARG A 238 20.96 28.39 11.29
C ARG A 238 20.07 29.01 10.23
N ALA A 239 19.42 30.12 10.55
CA ALA A 239 18.56 30.87 9.63
C ALA A 239 19.24 31.26 8.30
N ASN A 240 20.56 31.49 8.30
CA ASN A 240 21.30 31.83 7.10
C ASN A 240 21.55 30.64 6.15
N TRP A 241 21.21 29.40 6.54
CA TRP A 241 21.30 28.21 5.69
C TRP A 241 20.04 27.97 4.86
N PHE A 242 18.95 28.70 5.12
CA PHE A 242 17.71 28.59 4.35
C PHE A 242 17.83 29.37 3.05
N VAL A 243 18.60 28.81 2.10
CA VAL A 243 19.05 29.52 0.90
C VAL A 243 18.02 29.57 -0.23
N ASN A 244 16.94 28.79 -0.16
CA ASN A 244 15.84 28.82 -1.11
C ASN A 244 14.48 28.82 -0.38
N THR A 245 13.59 29.75 -0.74
CA THR A 245 12.29 29.98 -0.08
C THR A 245 11.13 29.21 -0.71
N ASP A 246 11.22 28.82 -1.99
CA ASP A 246 10.23 28.01 -2.69
C ASP A 246 10.84 26.64 -3.03
N THR A 247 10.36 25.60 -2.35
CA THR A 247 10.97 24.26 -2.38
C THR A 247 9.99 23.12 -2.60
N THR A 248 8.73 23.46 -2.90
CA THR A 248 7.66 22.52 -3.25
C THR A 248 8.07 21.64 -4.45
N GLU A 249 8.76 22.19 -5.44
CA GLU A 249 9.25 21.43 -6.61
C GLU A 249 10.35 20.41 -6.28
N ILE A 250 11.26 20.71 -5.35
CA ILE A 250 12.36 19.80 -4.98
C ILE A 250 11.82 18.64 -4.15
N LEU A 251 10.86 18.91 -3.27
CA LEU A 251 10.17 17.89 -2.51
C LEU A 251 9.32 16.99 -3.42
N GLU A 252 8.71 17.49 -4.49
CA GLU A 252 7.99 16.66 -5.47
C GLU A 252 8.91 15.68 -6.21
N VAL A 253 10.14 16.10 -6.53
CA VAL A 253 11.15 15.22 -7.15
C VAL A 253 11.63 14.13 -6.17
N VAL A 254 11.76 14.45 -4.87
CA VAL A 254 12.13 13.46 -3.83
C VAL A 254 10.93 12.57 -3.42
N ARG A 255 9.70 13.10 -3.49
CA ARG A 255 8.43 12.38 -3.23
C ARG A 255 8.00 11.47 -4.38
N MET A 256 8.82 11.30 -5.43
CA MET A 256 8.40 10.55 -6.61
C MET A 256 8.00 9.10 -6.28
N ASN A 257 6.72 8.83 -6.57
CA ASN A 257 6.05 7.54 -6.67
C ASN A 257 5.64 6.87 -5.35
N VAL A 258 4.85 7.58 -4.53
CA VAL A 258 3.72 6.93 -3.88
C VAL A 258 2.46 7.37 -4.63
N ALA A 259 1.81 6.42 -5.30
CA ALA A 259 0.50 6.67 -5.88
C ALA A 259 -0.42 7.12 -4.74
N LYS A 260 -0.88 8.37 -4.77
CA LYS A 260 -1.94 8.86 -3.90
C LYS A 260 -3.18 8.01 -4.14
N SER A 261 -3.40 6.98 -3.32
CA SER A 261 -4.67 6.29 -3.29
C SER A 261 -5.58 7.02 -2.30
N GLU A 262 -6.69 7.56 -2.79
CA GLU A 262 -7.80 8.01 -1.96
C GLU A 262 -8.56 6.78 -1.41
N LEU A 263 -7.94 6.03 -0.51
CA LEU A 263 -8.64 4.96 0.23
C LEU A 263 -9.25 5.53 1.51
N GLU A 264 -10.38 4.94 1.93
CA GLU A 264 -10.94 5.16 3.26
C GLU A 264 -9.89 4.82 4.33
N GLU A 265 -9.58 5.81 5.15
CA GLU A 265 -8.46 5.78 6.08
C GLU A 265 -8.60 4.71 7.18
N GLY A 266 -7.48 4.05 7.49
CA GLY A 266 -7.29 3.35 8.75
C GLY A 266 -8.02 2.01 8.86
N ILE A 267 -7.62 1.04 8.03
CA ILE A 267 -8.20 -0.31 8.01
C ILE A 267 -7.88 -1.10 9.30
N VAL A 268 -6.69 -0.87 9.86
CA VAL A 268 -6.12 -1.62 10.98
C VAL A 268 -5.58 -0.67 12.04
N ASN A 269 -5.96 -0.87 13.30
CA ASN A 269 -5.33 -0.18 14.43
C ASN A 269 -4.20 -1.05 15.00
N TRP A 270 -3.04 -0.46 15.27
CA TRP A 270 -1.89 -1.18 15.79
C TRP A 270 -0.99 -0.29 16.65
N ASP A 271 -0.22 -0.92 17.53
CA ASP A 271 0.77 -0.23 18.34
C ASP A 271 2.09 -0.10 17.58
N ILE A 272 2.53 1.14 17.37
CA ILE A 272 3.72 1.47 16.60
C ILE A 272 4.98 1.63 17.47
N GLU A 273 4.86 1.56 18.81
CA GLU A 273 5.91 1.96 19.74
C GLU A 273 7.27 1.31 19.46
N GLU A 274 7.32 -0.02 19.27
CA GLU A 274 8.57 -0.73 18.97
C GLU A 274 9.23 -0.24 17.68
N LEU A 275 8.42 0.03 16.65
CA LEU A 275 8.92 0.55 15.37
C LEU A 275 9.54 1.93 15.57
N LEU A 276 8.87 2.81 16.33
CA LEU A 276 9.37 4.16 16.60
C LEU A 276 10.69 4.12 17.37
N LEU A 277 10.83 3.23 18.35
CA LEU A 277 12.09 3.05 19.08
C LEU A 277 13.25 2.65 18.15
N SER A 278 12.99 1.80 17.15
CA SER A 278 13.98 1.45 16.13
C SER A 278 14.32 2.61 15.20
N VAL A 279 13.32 3.37 14.75
CA VAL A 279 13.51 4.56 13.90
C VAL A 279 14.36 5.61 14.63
N LYS A 280 14.12 5.83 15.93
CA LYS A 280 14.89 6.77 16.75
C LYS A 280 16.37 6.45 16.82
N LYS A 281 16.73 5.16 16.85
CA LYS A 281 18.13 4.73 16.82
C LYS A 281 18.78 5.12 15.50
N ILE A 282 18.07 4.93 14.39
CA ILE A 282 18.56 5.27 13.05
C ILE A 282 18.70 6.79 12.86
N LEU A 283 17.78 7.59 13.41
CA LEU A 283 17.86 9.05 13.32
C LEU A 283 19.17 9.65 13.87
N ILE A 284 19.77 9.00 14.88
CA ILE A 284 21.02 9.48 15.51
C ILE A 284 22.20 9.38 14.52
N ASP A 285 22.27 8.28 13.77
CA ASP A 285 23.37 7.97 12.84
C ASP A 285 22.97 8.16 11.37
N LEU A 286 21.85 8.85 11.10
CA LEU A 286 21.24 8.93 9.78
C LEU A 286 22.18 9.53 8.72
N LEU A 287 23.07 10.46 9.10
CA LEU A 287 24.03 11.07 8.18
C LEU A 287 25.01 10.06 7.59
N ASP A 288 25.28 8.96 8.29
CA ASP A 288 26.23 7.93 7.86
C ASP A 288 25.59 6.83 7.02
N LYS A 289 24.26 6.82 6.91
CA LYS A 289 23.50 5.89 6.05
C LYS A 289 23.55 6.29 4.58
N GLU A 290 23.34 5.34 3.67
CA GLU A 290 23.17 5.63 2.25
C GLU A 290 22.05 6.66 1.99
N GLU A 291 22.18 7.46 0.94
CA GLU A 291 21.22 8.52 0.57
C GLU A 291 19.79 7.99 0.41
N LYS A 292 19.63 6.77 -0.12
CA LYS A 292 18.32 6.12 -0.25
C LYS A 292 17.64 5.85 1.11
N VAL A 293 18.41 5.39 2.11
CA VAL A 293 17.92 5.13 3.48
C VAL A 293 17.58 6.44 4.16
N PHE A 294 18.44 7.44 3.96
CA PHE A 294 18.25 8.80 4.45
C PHE A 294 16.90 9.37 3.99
N CYS A 295 16.63 9.34 2.68
CA CYS A 295 15.37 9.83 2.11
C CYS A 295 14.15 9.03 2.62
N ALA A 296 14.22 7.70 2.61
CA ALA A 296 13.11 6.86 3.05
C ALA A 296 12.79 7.05 4.54
N CYS A 297 13.79 7.30 5.39
CA CYS A 297 13.58 7.58 6.81
C CYS A 297 12.88 8.94 7.02
N ILE A 298 13.30 9.99 6.31
CA ILE A 298 12.67 11.31 6.39
C ILE A 298 11.21 11.26 5.92
N GLU A 299 10.94 10.56 4.83
CA GLU A 299 9.60 10.36 4.32
C GLU A 299 8.70 9.66 5.34
N PHE A 300 9.18 8.56 5.93
CA PHE A 300 8.47 7.85 6.99
C PHE A 300 8.14 8.77 8.18
N VAL A 301 9.12 9.55 8.67
CA VAL A 301 8.91 10.45 9.81
C VAL A 301 7.94 11.58 9.48
N THR A 302 7.97 12.08 8.24
CA THR A 302 7.05 13.12 7.76
C THR A 302 5.62 12.59 7.69
N GLU A 303 5.42 11.41 7.11
CA GLU A 303 4.11 10.76 7.03
C GLU A 303 3.55 10.47 8.42
N LEU A 304 4.41 9.96 9.32
CA LEU A 304 4.06 9.72 10.71
C LEU A 304 3.66 11.02 11.44
N ALA A 305 4.36 12.13 11.21
CA ALA A 305 4.03 13.43 11.79
C ALA A 305 2.67 13.96 11.29
N ALA A 306 2.39 13.77 10.00
CA ALA A 306 1.15 14.20 9.36
C ALA A 306 -0.08 13.38 9.81
N ASN A 307 0.14 12.16 10.31
CA ASN A 307 -0.90 11.23 10.74
C ASN A 307 -2.00 11.89 11.60
N LYS A 308 -3.26 11.49 11.40
CA LYS A 308 -4.41 12.09 12.10
C LYS A 308 -4.40 11.85 13.62
N ASP A 309 -3.79 10.77 14.10
CA ASP A 309 -3.72 10.51 15.53
C ASP A 309 -2.81 11.52 16.24
N ASN A 310 -3.41 12.30 17.12
CA ASN A 310 -2.73 13.34 17.89
C ASN A 310 -1.62 12.81 18.80
N CYS A 311 -1.68 11.55 19.25
CA CYS A 311 -0.65 10.96 20.10
C CYS A 311 0.61 10.70 19.29
N VAL A 312 0.44 10.16 18.08
CA VAL A 312 1.54 9.88 17.15
C VAL A 312 2.19 11.18 16.68
N SER A 313 1.38 12.15 16.25
CA SER A 313 1.90 13.49 15.92
C SER A 313 2.63 14.13 17.12
N PHE A 314 2.11 13.99 18.35
CA PHE A 314 2.78 14.54 19.53
C PHE A 314 4.13 13.86 19.80
N TYR A 315 4.20 12.53 19.71
CA TYR A 315 5.46 11.80 19.89
C TYR A 315 6.52 12.21 18.86
N THR A 316 6.09 12.47 17.61
CA THR A 316 7.00 12.89 16.54
C THR A 316 7.40 14.35 16.65
N LEU A 317 6.44 15.25 16.95
CA LEU A 317 6.60 16.70 16.81
C LEU A 317 6.84 17.47 18.11
N SER A 318 6.63 16.88 19.28
CA SER A 318 6.71 17.60 20.55
C SER A 318 8.11 17.55 21.17
N SER A 319 8.63 18.72 21.54
CA SER A 319 9.82 18.83 22.39
C SER A 319 9.54 18.47 23.85
N GLU A 320 8.27 18.43 24.26
CA GLU A 320 7.84 18.04 25.61
C GLU A 320 7.82 16.52 25.79
N CYS A 321 7.82 15.75 24.69
CA CYS A 321 7.93 14.31 24.74
C CYS A 321 9.40 13.92 24.90
N GLU A 322 9.84 13.64 26.13
CA GLU A 322 11.23 13.23 26.43
C GLU A 322 11.64 12.02 25.58
N ASN A 323 10.73 11.06 25.49
CA ASN A 323 10.86 9.87 24.67
C ASN A 323 10.34 10.06 23.24
N GLY A 324 10.14 11.29 22.76
CA GLY A 324 9.70 11.58 21.38
C GLY A 324 10.84 11.66 20.38
N MET A 325 10.52 11.75 19.09
CA MET A 325 11.52 11.84 18.01
C MET A 325 12.20 13.20 17.91
N TYR A 326 11.63 14.25 18.49
CA TYR A 326 12.18 15.61 18.47
C TYR A 326 13.65 15.67 18.92
N ASN A 327 13.98 14.96 20.01
CA ASN A 327 15.35 14.96 20.54
C ASN A 327 16.34 14.27 19.58
N SER A 328 15.94 13.18 18.91
CA SER A 328 16.77 12.54 17.88
C SER A 328 16.99 13.46 16.67
N ILE A 329 15.95 14.17 16.22
CA ILE A 329 16.03 15.15 15.12
C ILE A 329 16.95 16.32 15.51
N LYS A 330 16.86 16.80 16.76
CA LYS A 330 17.75 17.83 17.30
C LYS A 330 19.21 17.37 17.31
N GLU A 331 19.50 16.15 17.76
CA GLU A 331 20.86 15.60 17.73
C GLU A 331 21.39 15.41 16.31
N LEU A 332 20.55 14.99 15.35
CA LEU A 332 20.90 14.96 13.93
C LEU A 332 21.33 16.35 13.44
N CYS A 333 20.55 17.39 13.73
CA CYS A 333 20.87 18.77 13.34
C CYS A 333 22.15 19.29 14.02
N LEU A 334 22.37 18.97 15.29
CA LEU A 334 23.61 19.31 16.00
C LEU A 334 24.81 18.60 15.38
N THR A 335 24.66 17.35 14.96
CA THR A 335 25.71 16.58 14.29
C THR A 335 26.07 17.18 12.95
N VAL A 336 25.07 17.59 12.15
CA VAL A 336 25.28 18.39 10.94
C VAL A 336 26.10 19.66 11.24
N ALA A 337 25.66 20.43 12.23
CA ALA A 337 26.31 21.69 12.60
C ALA A 337 27.78 21.50 12.99
N ARG A 338 28.09 20.40 13.70
CA ARG A 338 29.46 20.02 14.06
C ARG A 338 30.30 19.61 12.85
N ARG A 339 29.74 18.85 11.89
CA ARG A 339 30.47 18.37 10.70
C ARG A 339 30.85 19.52 9.75
N ILE A 340 29.93 20.45 9.52
CA ILE A 340 30.20 21.59 8.63
C ILE A 340 31.06 22.66 9.33
N GLY A 341 30.74 22.99 10.59
CA GLY A 341 31.37 24.09 11.31
C GLY A 341 31.01 25.48 10.79
N ASN A 342 31.81 26.50 11.12
CA ASN A 342 31.66 27.89 10.68
C ASN A 342 32.43 28.16 9.37
N ARG A 343 32.30 27.30 8.36
CA ARG A 343 33.01 27.53 7.09
C ARG A 343 32.36 28.69 6.32
N PRO A 344 33.14 29.67 5.83
CA PRO A 344 32.59 30.79 5.05
C PRO A 344 31.90 30.35 3.75
N SER A 345 32.35 29.25 3.15
CA SER A 345 31.85 28.72 1.86
C SER A 345 30.57 27.88 1.98
N THR A 346 30.11 27.55 3.19
CA THR A 346 28.97 26.64 3.41
C THR A 346 27.72 27.07 2.66
N VAL A 347 27.40 28.36 2.68
CA VAL A 347 26.19 28.88 2.04
C VAL A 347 26.25 28.69 0.53
N ASP A 348 27.41 28.92 -0.08
CA ASP A 348 27.59 28.75 -1.52
C ASP A 348 27.56 27.26 -1.92
N GLN A 349 28.14 26.38 -1.09
CA GLN A 349 28.08 24.93 -1.29
C GLN A 349 26.64 24.40 -1.18
N LEU A 350 25.84 24.90 -0.22
CA LEU A 350 24.42 24.55 -0.11
C LEU A 350 23.63 25.03 -1.33
N LYS A 351 23.85 26.26 -1.83
CA LYS A 351 23.21 26.75 -3.07
C LYS A 351 23.54 25.87 -4.27
N GLN A 352 24.80 25.45 -4.40
CA GLN A 352 25.22 24.53 -5.45
C GLN A 352 24.54 23.18 -5.32
N ALA A 353 24.44 22.62 -4.10
CA ALA A 353 23.73 21.36 -3.85
C ALA A 353 22.24 21.45 -4.20
N TYR A 354 21.56 22.56 -3.87
CA TYR A 354 20.20 22.83 -4.31
C TYR A 354 20.07 22.79 -5.84
N SER A 355 21.00 23.43 -6.55
CA SER A 355 20.99 23.50 -8.02
C SER A 355 21.22 22.12 -8.65
N LYS A 356 22.15 21.32 -8.09
CA LYS A 356 22.40 19.95 -8.54
C LYS A 356 21.19 19.03 -8.36
N LEU A 357 20.49 19.14 -7.22
CA LEU A 357 19.28 18.37 -6.96
C LEU A 357 18.16 18.69 -7.96
N SER A 358 18.00 19.95 -8.38
CA SER A 358 17.01 20.32 -9.41
C SER A 358 17.35 19.84 -10.82
N GLU A 359 18.64 19.66 -11.12
CA GLU A 359 19.11 19.29 -12.46
C GLU A 359 19.33 17.77 -12.64
N ASN A 360 19.07 16.95 -11.62
CA ASN A 360 19.36 15.50 -11.61
C ASN A 360 20.82 15.16 -12.00
N ASN A 361 21.77 16.03 -11.64
CA ASN A 361 23.20 15.83 -11.91
C ASN A 361 23.88 15.22 -10.67
N TYR A 362 24.33 13.96 -10.78
CA TYR A 362 24.77 13.13 -9.64
C TYR A 362 26.29 12.85 -9.57
N GLU A 363 27.16 13.74 -10.05
CA GLU A 363 28.59 13.60 -9.75
C GLU A 363 28.87 14.11 -8.34
N ASP A 364 29.20 13.23 -7.40
CA ASP A 364 29.54 13.65 -6.04
C ASP A 364 30.72 12.86 -5.44
N ASP A 365 31.66 13.64 -4.94
CA ASP A 365 32.57 13.24 -3.89
C ASP A 365 31.84 13.22 -2.53
N SER A 366 32.52 12.80 -1.47
CA SER A 366 31.94 12.69 -0.13
C SER A 366 31.48 14.03 0.45
N GLU A 367 32.06 15.16 0.00
CA GLU A 367 31.68 16.49 0.45
C GLU A 367 30.37 16.95 -0.20
N GLY A 368 30.21 16.73 -1.51
CA GLY A 368 28.95 16.99 -2.22
C GLY A 368 27.76 16.26 -1.60
N LEU A 369 27.93 14.96 -1.31
CA LEU A 369 26.87 14.13 -0.69
C LEU A 369 26.43 14.68 0.68
N LEU A 370 27.39 15.15 1.48
CA LEU A 370 27.08 15.76 2.78
C LEU A 370 26.19 16.99 2.59
N PHE A 371 26.54 17.89 1.66
CA PHE A 371 25.75 19.10 1.39
C PHE A 371 24.36 18.78 0.84
N ARG A 372 24.20 17.75 0.00
CA ARG A 372 22.88 17.28 -0.43
C ARG A 372 22.03 16.81 0.76
N LYS A 373 22.58 15.97 1.64
CA LYS A 373 21.88 15.54 2.85
C LYS A 373 21.48 16.73 3.73
N ILE A 374 22.32 17.75 3.85
CA ILE A 374 22.00 18.96 4.62
C ILE A 374 20.82 19.72 3.99
N VAL A 375 20.80 19.87 2.67
CA VAL A 375 19.67 20.45 1.94
C VAL A 375 18.39 19.66 2.23
N LEU A 376 18.44 18.33 2.17
CA LEU A 376 17.29 17.47 2.49
C LEU A 376 16.82 17.62 3.95
N ILE A 377 17.73 17.81 4.91
CA ILE A 377 17.37 18.09 6.32
C ILE A 377 16.66 19.45 6.44
N ILE A 378 17.14 20.47 5.74
CA ILE A 378 16.51 21.80 5.76
C ILE A 378 15.06 21.68 5.27
N GLU A 379 14.82 20.95 4.18
CA GLU A 379 13.47 20.74 3.65
C GLU A 379 12.60 19.91 4.60
N PHE A 380 13.15 18.85 5.18
CA PHE A 380 12.47 18.06 6.20
C PHE A 380 12.00 18.92 7.39
N LEU A 381 12.86 19.81 7.91
CA LEU A 381 12.49 20.69 9.03
C LEU A 381 11.42 21.72 8.67
N LYS A 382 11.43 22.24 7.43
CA LYS A 382 10.38 23.13 6.93
C LYS A 382 9.04 22.40 6.87
N GLU A 383 9.03 21.16 6.39
CA GLU A 383 7.82 20.34 6.31
C GLU A 383 7.27 20.02 7.71
N LEU A 384 8.11 19.58 8.65
CA LEU A 384 7.70 19.35 10.04
C LEU A 384 7.13 20.62 10.69
N ASN A 385 7.75 21.78 10.43
CA ASN A 385 7.22 23.06 10.89
C ASN A 385 5.82 23.35 10.31
N ALA A 386 5.64 23.19 8.99
CA ALA A 386 4.34 23.37 8.35
C ALA A 386 3.26 22.45 8.92
N ILE A 387 3.57 21.15 9.06
CA ILE A 387 2.69 20.16 9.69
C ILE A 387 2.33 20.57 11.12
N SER A 388 3.32 20.98 11.92
CA SER A 388 3.09 21.39 13.31
C SER A 388 2.12 22.58 13.42
N ASN A 389 2.25 23.56 12.52
CA ASN A 389 1.41 24.75 12.50
C ASN A 389 -0.04 24.39 12.18
N VAL A 390 -0.25 23.51 11.19
CA VAL A 390 -1.57 22.98 10.84
C VAL A 390 -2.19 22.21 12.01
N LYS A 391 -1.43 21.33 12.68
CA LYS A 391 -1.93 20.55 13.83
C LYS A 391 -2.31 21.45 15.01
N ASN A 392 -1.50 22.47 15.30
CA ASN A 392 -1.78 23.42 16.36
C ASN A 392 -2.99 24.32 16.03
N SER A 393 -3.19 24.73 14.77
CA SER A 393 -4.34 25.54 14.38
C SER A 393 -5.66 24.77 14.52
N PHE A 394 -5.68 23.49 14.12
CA PHE A 394 -6.88 22.65 14.30
C PHE A 394 -7.23 22.43 15.78
N ARG A 395 -6.24 22.36 16.69
CA ARG A 395 -6.54 22.26 18.13
C ARG A 395 -7.17 23.52 18.71
N MET A 396 -6.81 24.70 18.21
CA MET A 396 -7.40 25.97 18.68
C MET A 396 -8.88 26.08 18.27
N SER A 397 -9.27 25.59 17.09
CA SER A 397 -10.66 25.64 16.61
C SER A 397 -11.64 24.69 17.31
N TYR A 398 -11.18 23.72 18.10
CA TYR A 398 -12.04 22.83 18.89
C TYR A 398 -12.18 23.28 20.36
N LEU A 399 -11.51 24.36 20.75
CA LEU A 399 -11.55 24.94 22.10
C LEU A 399 -12.31 26.28 22.15
N GLU A 400 -12.85 26.72 21.02
CA GLU A 400 -13.88 27.77 20.88
C GLU A 400 -15.24 27.11 20.62
#